data_AF-A0A2S8GF22-F1
#
_entry.id   AF-A0A2S8GF22-F1
#
_cell.length_a   1.000
_cell.length_b   1.000
_cell.length_c   1.000
_cell.angle_alpha   90.00
_cell.angle_beta   90.00
_cell.angle_gamma   90.00
#
_symmetry.space_group_name_H-M   'P 1'
#
loop_
_entity.id
_entity.type
_entity.pdbx_description
1 polymer ?
#
loop_
_entity_poly.entity_id
_entity_poly.type
_entity_poly.pdbx_seq_one_letter_code
_entity_poly.pdbx_strand_id
1 'polypeptide(L)'
;MQPTWITKLETHFGATLPASLAVRYMAADGERTQAEAFRLMSAEEVLWTEKQFSQDRDLLGGVPFFEDENGNFALVHLKGPLAGRVSFLEDGIASHVVYRTVDNFLNHVARLPDDDHWTEMTTDYFHLLMPFDRRQRPTTAERDADLRAATQLRALWNKVREDAAFDRGMNDEIYLRNLVVLTPVDAYESLRKYWSSPSANPFAIAWLGCVGDDAVIAPLEELVREGKQPFAYTALAWLGTEKAKQVLCSAAPTCPAGNISHLANSLKEFKIPIRHEINAKGKHRSLFQPNADALWQVIGSDHQLSRDNQPAKIVATKVNQFGLTIEIALTAAVEQEIERQTHAAKNPDKAWVRLQFIHKLSAVYGRRLSIKVTNLLPRTIIKLETPQMRLAIDAETWEEFDGEGRFGTSGWLELTYTFDYVPDEQGNYEFVWLPSRSLPGE
;
A
#
# COMPACT_ATOMS: atom_id res chain seq x y z
N MET A 1 23.01 -46.52 -4.74
CA MET A 1 23.64 -46.29 -3.43
C MET A 1 23.36 -44.84 -3.07
N GLN A 2 22.86 -44.55 -1.86
CA GLN A 2 22.52 -43.17 -1.48
C GLN A 2 23.81 -42.38 -1.20
N PRO A 3 23.93 -41.11 -1.63
CA PRO A 3 25.09 -40.28 -1.33
C PRO A 3 25.28 -40.05 0.17
N THR A 4 26.54 -40.00 0.61
CA THR A 4 26.92 -39.89 2.03
C THR A 4 26.44 -38.59 2.68
N TRP A 5 26.38 -37.50 1.92
CA TRP A 5 25.88 -36.20 2.41
C TRP A 5 24.37 -36.21 2.67
N ILE A 6 23.56 -36.91 1.87
CA ILE A 6 22.13 -37.09 2.16
C ILE A 6 21.96 -37.87 3.46
N THR A 7 22.65 -39.00 3.61
CA THR A 7 22.60 -39.79 4.85
C THR A 7 23.09 -38.99 6.07
N LYS A 8 24.09 -38.10 5.91
CA LYS A 8 24.55 -37.17 6.96
C LYS A 8 23.45 -36.21 7.38
N LEU A 9 22.78 -35.55 6.43
CA LEU A 9 21.67 -34.63 6.68
C LEU A 9 20.49 -35.34 7.36
N GLU A 10 20.05 -36.47 6.81
CA GLU A 10 18.91 -37.23 7.34
C GLU A 10 19.18 -37.80 8.74
N THR A 11 20.42 -38.22 9.02
CA THR A 11 20.83 -38.68 10.35
C THR A 11 20.90 -37.52 11.35
N HIS A 12 21.46 -36.38 10.94
CA HIS A 12 21.58 -35.21 11.82
C HIS A 12 20.22 -34.63 12.18
N PHE A 13 19.38 -34.34 11.19
CA PHE A 13 18.04 -33.82 11.43
C PHE A 13 17.07 -34.89 11.91
N GLY A 14 17.40 -36.18 11.77
CA GLY A 14 16.58 -37.32 12.18
C GLY A 14 15.25 -37.40 11.43
N ALA A 15 15.25 -37.07 10.13
CA ALA A 15 14.11 -37.08 9.22
C ALA A 15 14.60 -37.34 7.79
N THR A 16 13.79 -38.04 6.99
CA THR A 16 14.04 -38.24 5.55
C THR A 16 13.85 -36.93 4.78
N LEU A 17 14.70 -36.64 3.80
CA LEU A 17 14.51 -35.45 2.96
C LEU A 17 13.28 -35.63 2.04
N PRO A 18 12.52 -34.56 1.74
CA PRO A 18 11.51 -34.59 0.68
C PRO A 18 12.10 -35.07 -0.65
N ALA A 19 11.33 -35.85 -1.41
CA ALA A 19 11.86 -36.61 -2.55
C ALA A 19 12.57 -35.74 -3.61
N SER A 20 12.04 -34.56 -3.93
CA SER A 20 12.65 -33.62 -4.87
C SER A 20 13.94 -32.98 -4.34
N LEU A 21 14.00 -32.64 -3.05
CA LEU A 21 15.25 -32.19 -2.41
C LEU A 21 16.31 -33.29 -2.42
N ALA A 22 15.91 -34.54 -2.12
CA ALA A 22 16.79 -35.69 -2.21
C ALA A 22 17.30 -35.91 -3.64
N VAL A 23 16.45 -35.72 -4.66
CA VAL A 23 16.86 -35.80 -6.09
C VAL A 23 17.89 -34.74 -6.45
N ARG A 24 17.72 -33.47 -6.03
CA ARG A 24 18.77 -32.44 -6.24
C ARG A 24 20.09 -32.83 -5.56
N TYR A 25 20.04 -33.26 -4.30
CA TYR A 25 21.25 -33.77 -3.63
C TYR A 25 21.83 -35.06 -4.24
N MET A 26 21.08 -35.85 -5.01
CA MET A 26 21.64 -36.97 -5.77
C MET A 26 22.46 -36.52 -6.97
N ALA A 27 22.25 -35.30 -7.47
CA ALA A 27 23.06 -34.70 -8.54
C ALA A 27 24.36 -34.07 -7.99
N ALA A 28 24.28 -33.29 -6.92
CA ALA A 28 25.44 -32.63 -6.30
C ALA A 28 25.27 -32.33 -4.80
N ASP A 29 26.38 -32.19 -4.07
CA ASP A 29 26.38 -31.69 -2.68
C ASP A 29 26.41 -30.14 -2.67
N GLY A 30 25.29 -29.55 -3.06
CA GLY A 30 25.16 -28.11 -3.34
C GLY A 30 25.42 -27.76 -4.81
N GLU A 31 24.79 -26.69 -5.28
CA GLU A 31 24.85 -26.22 -6.68
C GLU A 31 25.39 -24.78 -6.69
N ARG A 32 26.45 -24.53 -7.48
CA ARG A 32 27.15 -23.21 -7.56
C ARG A 32 26.88 -22.45 -8.85
N THR A 33 25.97 -22.93 -9.69
CA THR A 33 25.60 -22.30 -10.96
C THR A 33 24.55 -21.23 -10.72
N GLN A 34 24.90 -19.97 -11.01
CA GLN A 34 24.11 -18.74 -10.74
C GLN A 34 22.76 -18.60 -11.50
N ALA A 35 22.27 -19.64 -12.17
CA ALA A 35 21.08 -19.57 -13.03
C ALA A 35 19.76 -19.92 -12.30
N GLU A 36 19.74 -19.82 -10.97
CA GLU A 36 18.55 -19.99 -10.13
C GLU A 36 18.60 -18.95 -9.00
N ALA A 37 17.49 -18.24 -8.74
CA ALA A 37 17.42 -17.19 -7.71
C ALA A 37 17.67 -17.69 -6.27
N PHE A 38 17.70 -19.01 -6.07
CA PHE A 38 18.04 -19.68 -4.82
C PHE A 38 18.97 -20.85 -5.12
N ARG A 39 20.25 -20.75 -4.75
CA ARG A 39 21.24 -21.83 -4.93
C ARG A 39 20.99 -22.96 -3.94
N LEU A 40 21.22 -24.22 -4.33
CA LEU A 40 21.25 -25.33 -3.37
C LEU A 40 22.52 -25.24 -2.51
N MET A 41 22.37 -25.22 -1.18
CA MET A 41 23.48 -25.23 -0.23
C MET A 41 24.10 -26.63 -0.12
N SER A 42 25.40 -26.72 0.10
CA SER A 42 26.06 -28.00 0.44
C SER A 42 25.68 -28.47 1.85
N ALA A 43 25.79 -29.78 2.10
CA ALA A 43 25.45 -30.37 3.40
C ALA A 43 26.33 -29.88 4.57
N GLU A 44 27.46 -29.21 4.32
CA GLU A 44 28.22 -28.51 5.36
C GLU A 44 27.64 -27.14 5.66
N GLU A 45 27.31 -26.36 4.63
CA GLU A 45 26.65 -25.05 4.77
C GLU A 45 25.30 -25.19 5.50
N VAL A 46 24.44 -26.14 5.11
CA VAL A 46 23.14 -26.39 5.76
C VAL A 46 23.29 -26.63 7.26
N LEU A 47 24.24 -27.48 7.66
CA LEU A 47 24.47 -27.83 9.06
C LEU A 47 25.11 -26.69 9.87
N TRP A 48 25.91 -25.84 9.23
CA TRP A 48 26.49 -24.67 9.89
C TRP A 48 25.44 -23.58 10.08
N THR A 49 24.67 -23.26 9.02
CA THR A 49 23.66 -22.20 9.00
C THR A 49 22.45 -22.53 9.88
N GLU A 50 21.94 -23.77 9.85
CA GLU A 50 20.87 -24.18 10.76
C GLU A 50 21.28 -23.98 12.21
N LYS A 51 22.49 -24.41 12.58
CA LYS A 51 23.04 -24.27 13.92
C LYS A 51 23.20 -22.80 14.35
N GLN A 52 23.50 -21.87 13.43
CA GLN A 52 23.52 -20.45 13.79
C GLN A 52 22.10 -19.99 14.17
N PHE A 53 21.11 -20.24 13.31
CA PHE A 53 19.76 -19.73 13.55
C PHE A 53 19.05 -20.42 14.72
N SER A 54 19.15 -21.75 14.87
CA SER A 54 18.44 -22.50 15.92
C SER A 54 18.91 -22.22 17.36
N GLN A 55 19.99 -21.47 17.54
CA GLN A 55 20.39 -20.93 18.85
C GLN A 55 19.53 -19.73 19.30
N ASP A 56 19.05 -18.93 18.35
CA ASP A 56 18.39 -17.64 18.63
C ASP A 56 16.86 -17.66 18.42
N ARG A 57 16.30 -18.67 17.72
CA ARG A 57 14.88 -18.70 17.34
C ARG A 57 14.32 -20.11 17.15
N ASP A 58 13.00 -20.24 17.25
CA ASP A 58 12.28 -21.44 16.86
C ASP A 58 12.02 -21.46 15.34
N LEU A 59 12.74 -22.30 14.61
CA LEU A 59 12.57 -22.50 13.16
C LEU A 59 11.38 -23.38 12.78
N LEU A 60 10.61 -23.92 13.75
CA LEU A 60 9.48 -24.81 13.51
C LEU A 60 9.85 -26.04 12.66
N GLY A 61 11.06 -26.57 12.87
CA GLY A 61 11.63 -27.68 12.09
C GLY A 61 12.05 -27.31 10.65
N GLY A 62 12.09 -26.03 10.32
CA GLY A 62 12.64 -25.47 9.09
C GLY A 62 14.17 -25.57 9.05
N VAL A 63 14.71 -26.01 7.93
CA VAL A 63 16.15 -26.15 7.70
C VAL A 63 16.52 -25.36 6.44
N PRO A 64 17.51 -24.43 6.49
CA PRO A 64 17.93 -23.63 5.34
C PRO A 64 18.68 -24.52 4.35
N PHE A 65 18.01 -24.88 3.25
CA PHE A 65 18.58 -25.71 2.18
C PHE A 65 19.00 -24.90 0.95
N PHE A 66 18.50 -23.68 0.83
CA PHE A 66 18.78 -22.79 -0.28
C PHE A 66 19.07 -21.38 0.22
N GLU A 67 19.91 -20.64 -0.53
CA GLU A 67 20.37 -19.28 -0.22
C GLU A 67 20.32 -18.42 -1.50
N ASP A 68 19.94 -17.14 -1.40
CA ASP A 68 20.04 -16.16 -2.49
C ASP A 68 21.38 -15.38 -2.44
N GLU A 69 21.65 -14.52 -3.42
CA GLU A 69 22.90 -13.73 -3.44
C GLU A 69 22.99 -12.66 -2.32
N ASN A 70 21.90 -12.41 -1.59
CA ASN A 70 21.82 -11.42 -0.52
C ASN A 70 21.93 -12.04 0.90
N GLY A 71 21.98 -13.37 1.01
CA GLY A 71 22.00 -14.08 2.29
C GLY A 71 20.61 -14.32 2.89
N ASN A 72 19.56 -14.31 2.08
CA ASN A 72 18.22 -14.80 2.44
C ASN A 72 18.14 -16.30 2.18
N PHE A 73 17.33 -17.03 2.96
CA PHE A 73 17.27 -18.49 2.90
C PHE A 73 15.86 -19.00 2.61
N ALA A 74 15.75 -20.11 1.85
CA ALA A 74 14.55 -20.92 1.77
C ALA A 74 14.66 -22.13 2.72
N LEU A 75 13.71 -22.23 3.66
CA LEU A 75 13.71 -23.21 4.73
C LEU A 75 12.71 -24.32 4.40
N VAL A 76 13.20 -25.54 4.21
CA VAL A 76 12.33 -26.72 4.08
C VAL A 76 12.05 -27.25 5.48
N HIS A 77 10.77 -27.32 5.85
CA HIS A 77 10.36 -27.91 7.12
C HIS A 77 10.46 -29.43 7.03
N LEU A 78 11.40 -30.03 7.77
CA LEU A 78 11.59 -31.49 7.80
C LEU A 78 10.75 -32.17 8.88
N LYS A 79 10.31 -31.42 9.89
CA LYS A 79 9.66 -31.94 11.10
C LYS A 79 8.54 -31.03 11.59
N GLY A 80 7.74 -31.57 12.52
CA GLY A 80 6.68 -30.83 13.19
C GLY A 80 5.45 -30.56 12.32
N PRO A 81 4.57 -29.62 12.72
CA PRO A 81 3.32 -29.33 12.02
C PRO A 81 3.49 -28.88 10.57
N LEU A 82 4.65 -28.29 10.25
CA LEU A 82 4.92 -27.68 8.95
C LEU A 82 5.61 -28.63 7.96
N ALA A 83 5.92 -29.87 8.36
CA ALA A 83 6.72 -30.80 7.57
C ALA A 83 6.28 -30.91 6.09
N GLY A 84 7.25 -30.84 5.17
CA GLY A 84 7.08 -30.84 3.71
C GLY A 84 6.90 -29.47 3.06
N ARG A 85 6.62 -28.41 3.84
CA ARG A 85 6.42 -27.03 3.36
C ARG A 85 7.72 -26.24 3.30
N VAL A 86 7.66 -25.09 2.63
CA VAL A 86 8.78 -24.14 2.54
C VAL A 86 8.38 -22.78 3.10
N SER A 87 9.25 -22.16 3.90
CA SER A 87 9.19 -20.76 4.34
C SER A 87 10.45 -20.01 3.89
N PHE A 88 10.47 -18.69 4.04
CA PHE A 88 11.66 -17.86 3.80
C PHE A 88 12.19 -17.27 5.10
N LEU A 89 13.50 -17.00 5.15
CA LEU A 89 14.15 -16.16 6.16
C LEU A 89 14.86 -15.02 5.44
N GLU A 90 14.36 -13.82 5.66
CA GLU A 90 14.78 -12.57 4.99
C GLU A 90 15.28 -11.60 6.07
N ASP A 91 16.42 -10.93 5.84
CA ASP A 91 17.08 -10.05 6.83
C ASP A 91 17.27 -10.69 8.22
N GLY A 92 17.40 -12.02 8.28
CA GLY A 92 17.44 -12.74 9.54
C GLY A 92 16.13 -12.69 10.33
N ILE A 93 14.97 -12.67 9.66
CA ILE A 93 13.62 -12.79 10.21
C ILE A 93 12.91 -13.95 9.50
N ALA A 94 12.36 -14.91 10.24
CA ALA A 94 11.62 -16.03 9.65
C ALA A 94 10.21 -15.57 9.25
N SER A 95 9.86 -15.78 8.00
CA SER A 95 8.49 -15.63 7.50
C SER A 95 7.63 -16.86 7.84
N HIS A 96 6.36 -16.82 7.48
CA HIS A 96 5.48 -18.00 7.51
C HIS A 96 5.70 -18.88 6.28
N VAL A 97 5.09 -20.07 6.25
CA VAL A 97 5.13 -20.95 5.08
C VAL A 97 4.51 -20.29 3.86
N VAL A 98 5.22 -20.35 2.74
CA VAL A 98 4.84 -19.78 1.44
C VAL A 98 4.55 -20.85 0.38
N TYR A 99 5.13 -22.06 0.51
CA TYR A 99 4.84 -23.19 -0.38
C TYR A 99 4.31 -24.41 0.38
N ARG A 100 3.32 -25.10 -0.21
CA ARG A 100 2.74 -26.36 0.28
C ARG A 100 3.72 -27.52 0.18
N THR A 101 4.56 -27.50 -0.84
CA THR A 101 5.53 -28.56 -1.15
C THR A 101 6.86 -27.97 -1.62
N VAL A 102 7.94 -28.74 -1.46
CA VAL A 102 9.23 -28.43 -2.09
C VAL A 102 9.11 -28.43 -3.62
N ASP A 103 8.26 -29.28 -4.18
CA ASP A 103 8.02 -29.35 -5.64
C ASP A 103 7.46 -28.03 -6.17
N ASN A 104 6.49 -27.42 -5.47
CA ASN A 104 5.91 -26.13 -5.87
C ASN A 104 6.94 -25.00 -5.79
N PHE A 105 7.79 -25.00 -4.75
CA PHE A 105 8.91 -24.05 -4.64
C PHE A 105 9.88 -24.20 -5.81
N LEU A 106 10.41 -25.40 -6.04
CA LEU A 106 11.39 -25.66 -7.10
C LEU A 106 10.83 -25.39 -8.51
N ASN A 107 9.55 -25.69 -8.74
CA ASN A 107 8.86 -25.36 -10.00
C ASN A 107 8.76 -23.86 -10.26
N HIS A 108 8.79 -23.01 -9.23
CA HIS A 108 8.84 -21.55 -9.38
C HIS A 108 10.28 -21.05 -9.51
N VAL A 109 11.24 -21.59 -8.73
CA VAL A 109 12.67 -21.21 -8.84
C VAL A 109 13.17 -21.45 -10.27
N ALA A 110 12.87 -22.62 -10.85
CA ALA A 110 13.26 -22.98 -12.22
C ALA A 110 12.51 -22.20 -13.34
N ARG A 111 11.66 -21.23 -12.99
CA ARG A 111 10.94 -20.36 -13.95
C ARG A 111 11.37 -18.90 -13.90
N LEU A 112 12.16 -18.50 -12.91
CA LEU A 112 12.69 -17.15 -12.83
C LEU A 112 13.80 -16.97 -13.88
N PRO A 113 13.75 -15.91 -14.71
CA PRO A 113 14.91 -15.39 -15.43
C PRO A 113 16.08 -15.04 -14.49
N ASP A 114 17.29 -15.03 -15.05
CA ASP A 114 18.53 -14.72 -14.31
C ASP A 114 18.53 -13.31 -13.65
N ASP A 115 17.68 -12.39 -14.12
CA ASP A 115 17.58 -11.00 -13.65
C ASP A 115 16.37 -10.73 -12.71
N ASP A 116 15.44 -11.68 -12.52
CA ASP A 116 14.18 -11.45 -11.79
C ASP A 116 14.33 -11.71 -10.27
N HIS A 117 13.74 -10.84 -9.46
CA HIS A 117 13.76 -11.00 -8.01
C HIS A 117 12.85 -12.16 -7.55
N TRP A 118 13.32 -12.97 -6.60
CA TRP A 118 12.52 -14.08 -6.04
C TRP A 118 11.21 -13.65 -5.38
N THR A 119 11.08 -12.37 -5.01
CA THR A 119 9.85 -11.75 -4.52
C THR A 119 8.71 -11.76 -5.56
N GLU A 120 9.01 -11.98 -6.84
CA GLU A 120 8.02 -12.14 -7.92
C GLU A 120 7.45 -13.57 -8.04
N MET A 121 8.01 -14.54 -7.31
CA MET A 121 7.49 -15.91 -7.31
C MET A 121 6.05 -15.96 -6.76
N THR A 122 5.16 -16.67 -7.45
CA THR A 122 3.80 -16.88 -6.96
C THR A 122 3.77 -17.93 -5.85
N THR A 123 3.26 -17.57 -4.68
CA THR A 123 3.22 -18.43 -3.49
C THR A 123 1.94 -19.26 -3.40
N ASP A 124 2.01 -20.42 -2.72
CA ASP A 124 0.84 -21.27 -2.41
C ASP A 124 -0.04 -20.70 -1.28
N TYR A 125 0.57 -19.88 -0.42
CA TYR A 125 -0.04 -19.24 0.74
C TYR A 125 0.10 -17.72 0.66
N PHE A 126 -0.86 -17.00 1.23
CA PHE A 126 -0.87 -15.54 1.30
C PHE A 126 0.40 -14.96 1.98
N HIS A 127 1.09 -14.01 1.33
CA HIS A 127 2.36 -13.42 1.83
C HIS A 127 2.39 -11.89 1.98
N LEU A 128 1.29 -11.17 1.70
CA LEU A 128 1.20 -9.70 1.63
C LEU A 128 2.05 -9.02 0.53
N LEU A 129 3.32 -9.40 0.38
CA LEU A 129 4.29 -8.72 -0.49
C LEU A 129 4.57 -9.49 -1.80
N MET A 130 4.50 -10.83 -1.76
CA MET A 130 4.67 -11.68 -2.95
C MET A 130 3.34 -11.97 -3.66
N PRO A 131 3.36 -12.22 -4.99
CA PRO A 131 2.17 -12.66 -5.73
C PRO A 131 1.54 -13.94 -5.14
N PHE A 132 0.22 -13.95 -5.03
CA PHE A 132 -0.55 -15.09 -4.51
C PHE A 132 -1.86 -15.21 -5.29
N ASP A 133 -2.09 -16.34 -5.99
CA ASP A 133 -3.36 -16.55 -6.70
C ASP A 133 -4.47 -17.01 -5.75
N ARG A 134 -5.19 -16.02 -5.20
CA ARG A 134 -6.45 -16.20 -4.47
C ARG A 134 -7.53 -17.04 -5.16
N ARG A 135 -7.49 -17.25 -6.48
CA ARG A 135 -8.43 -18.11 -7.20
C ARG A 135 -8.02 -19.59 -7.17
N GLN A 136 -6.74 -19.88 -6.95
CA GLN A 136 -6.23 -21.24 -6.84
C GLN A 136 -6.64 -21.85 -5.49
N ARG A 137 -7.79 -22.51 -5.48
CA ARG A 137 -8.27 -23.26 -4.32
C ARG A 137 -7.42 -24.53 -4.12
N PRO A 138 -7.01 -24.86 -2.88
CA PRO A 138 -6.34 -26.13 -2.62
C PRO A 138 -7.28 -27.31 -2.89
N THR A 139 -6.71 -28.44 -3.28
CA THR A 139 -7.45 -29.72 -3.35
C THR A 139 -7.94 -30.14 -1.97
N THR A 140 -8.91 -31.05 -1.91
CA THR A 140 -9.42 -31.59 -0.63
C THR A 140 -8.28 -32.19 0.23
N ALA A 141 -7.32 -32.87 -0.38
CA ALA A 141 -6.20 -33.49 0.31
C ALA A 141 -5.24 -32.45 0.92
N GLU A 142 -4.94 -31.39 0.18
CA GLU A 142 -4.12 -30.25 0.66
C GLU A 142 -4.85 -29.49 1.77
N ARG A 143 -6.14 -29.17 1.59
CA ARG A 143 -6.98 -28.53 2.60
C ARG A 143 -6.98 -29.31 3.92
N ASP A 144 -7.15 -30.63 3.85
CA ASP A 144 -7.14 -31.48 5.05
C ASP A 144 -5.74 -31.59 5.68
N ALA A 145 -4.67 -31.51 4.88
CA ALA A 145 -3.30 -31.45 5.38
C ALA A 145 -2.99 -30.10 6.06
N ASP A 146 -3.50 -29.00 5.51
CA ASP A 146 -3.38 -27.64 6.05
C ASP A 146 -4.17 -27.51 7.37
N LEU A 147 -5.39 -28.04 7.43
CA LEU A 147 -6.19 -28.08 8.65
C LEU A 147 -5.53 -28.92 9.78
N ARG A 148 -4.92 -30.06 9.43
CA ARG A 148 -4.14 -30.86 10.39
C ARG A 148 -2.89 -30.10 10.88
N ALA A 149 -2.15 -29.47 9.97
CA ALA A 149 -0.98 -28.65 10.31
C ALA A 149 -1.37 -27.49 11.24
N ALA A 150 -2.41 -26.72 10.92
CA ALA A 150 -2.93 -25.64 11.75
C ALA A 150 -3.34 -26.11 13.16
N THR A 151 -3.98 -27.29 13.25
CA THR A 151 -4.38 -27.89 14.54
C THR A 151 -3.18 -28.29 15.39
N GLN A 152 -2.19 -28.96 14.78
CA GLN A 152 -0.95 -29.36 15.46
C GLN A 152 -0.10 -28.15 15.87
N LEU A 153 0.00 -27.14 15.00
CA LEU A 153 0.70 -25.88 15.27
C LEU A 153 0.04 -25.12 16.44
N ARG A 154 -1.28 -25.07 16.50
CA ARG A 154 -2.02 -24.45 17.62
C ARG A 154 -1.76 -25.17 18.94
N ALA A 155 -1.68 -26.50 18.94
CA ALA A 155 -1.34 -27.29 20.12
C ALA A 155 0.12 -27.08 20.56
N LEU A 156 1.06 -27.05 19.61
CA LEU A 156 2.47 -26.73 19.86
C LEU A 156 2.62 -25.32 20.44
N TRP A 157 1.98 -24.32 19.82
CA TRP A 157 2.04 -22.92 20.24
C TRP A 157 1.57 -22.73 21.68
N ASN A 158 0.42 -23.31 22.04
CA ASN A 158 -0.07 -23.27 23.41
C ASN A 158 0.95 -23.86 24.40
N LYS A 159 1.56 -25.00 24.06
CA LYS A 159 2.57 -25.66 24.90
C LYS A 159 3.84 -24.83 25.07
N VAL A 160 4.40 -24.24 24.01
CA VAL A 160 5.65 -23.46 24.13
C VAL A 160 5.44 -22.13 24.87
N ARG A 161 4.23 -21.55 24.83
CA ARG A 161 3.91 -20.34 25.61
C ARG A 161 3.84 -20.56 27.13
N GLU A 162 3.70 -21.82 27.57
CA GLU A 162 3.79 -22.22 28.98
C GLU A 162 5.25 -22.27 29.47
N ASP A 163 6.23 -22.31 28.55
CA ASP A 163 7.65 -22.23 28.90
C ASP A 163 8.03 -20.79 29.31
N ALA A 164 8.83 -20.67 30.37
CA ALA A 164 9.33 -19.40 30.89
C ALA A 164 10.53 -18.87 30.08
N ALA A 165 11.23 -19.72 29.33
CA ALA A 165 12.37 -19.34 28.48
C ALA A 165 11.95 -18.90 27.06
N PHE A 166 10.67 -19.02 26.71
CA PHE A 166 10.16 -18.68 25.37
C PHE A 166 10.08 -17.16 25.16
N ASP A 167 10.89 -16.62 24.24
CA ASP A 167 10.72 -15.23 23.80
C ASP A 167 9.41 -15.07 23.02
N ARG A 168 8.42 -14.51 23.71
CA ARG A 168 7.07 -14.29 23.18
C ARG A 168 7.04 -13.20 22.10
N GLY A 169 8.00 -12.27 22.06
CA GLY A 169 7.96 -11.14 21.13
C GLY A 169 8.11 -11.60 19.69
N MET A 170 9.25 -12.24 19.38
CA MET A 170 9.57 -12.70 18.03
C MET A 170 8.78 -13.96 17.63
N ASN A 171 8.59 -14.91 18.55
CA ASN A 171 8.03 -16.21 18.19
C ASN A 171 6.50 -16.23 18.08
N ASP A 172 5.72 -15.51 18.93
CA ASP A 172 4.25 -15.52 18.83
C ASP A 172 3.76 -15.03 17.44
N GLU A 173 4.50 -14.16 16.77
CA GLU A 173 4.17 -13.69 15.42
C GLU A 173 4.36 -14.78 14.35
N ILE A 174 5.48 -15.50 14.36
CA ILE A 174 5.74 -16.60 13.41
C ILE A 174 4.67 -17.68 13.55
N TYR A 175 4.35 -18.08 14.79
CA TYR A 175 3.29 -19.04 15.08
C TYR A 175 1.91 -18.54 14.62
N LEU A 176 1.60 -17.25 14.85
CA LEU A 176 0.32 -16.65 14.42
C LEU A 176 0.18 -16.59 12.90
N ARG A 177 1.18 -16.07 12.18
CA ARG A 177 1.15 -15.96 10.72
C ARG A 177 1.00 -17.33 10.06
N ASN A 178 1.77 -18.33 10.51
CA ASN A 178 1.62 -19.72 10.07
C ASN A 178 0.23 -20.28 10.37
N LEU A 179 -0.32 -20.04 11.57
CA LEU A 179 -1.67 -20.49 11.92
C LEU A 179 -2.75 -19.85 11.03
N VAL A 180 -2.60 -18.57 10.68
CA VAL A 180 -3.51 -17.85 9.80
C VAL A 180 -3.46 -18.45 8.39
N VAL A 181 -2.29 -18.54 7.75
CA VAL A 181 -2.20 -19.00 6.34
C VAL A 181 -2.57 -20.47 6.15
N LEU A 182 -2.35 -21.32 7.16
CA LEU A 182 -2.71 -22.74 7.13
C LEU A 182 -4.18 -23.01 7.46
N THR A 183 -4.92 -22.04 7.99
CA THR A 183 -6.35 -22.25 8.26
C THR A 183 -7.09 -22.19 6.92
N PRO A 184 -7.87 -23.22 6.52
CA PRO A 184 -8.71 -23.11 5.32
C PRO A 184 -9.75 -21.99 5.45
N VAL A 185 -10.14 -21.37 4.33
CA VAL A 185 -11.16 -20.29 4.34
C VAL A 185 -12.46 -20.74 5.01
N ASP A 186 -12.93 -21.96 4.79
CA ASP A 186 -14.16 -22.47 5.42
C ASP A 186 -14.03 -22.74 6.94
N ALA A 187 -12.85 -22.53 7.51
CA ALA A 187 -12.55 -22.57 8.94
C ALA A 187 -12.12 -21.19 9.52
N TYR A 188 -12.35 -20.08 8.79
CA TYR A 188 -11.91 -18.72 9.18
C TYR A 188 -12.42 -18.26 10.57
N GLU A 189 -13.62 -18.69 10.97
CA GLU A 189 -14.19 -18.39 12.29
C GLU A 189 -13.32 -18.94 13.45
N SER A 190 -12.52 -19.98 13.20
CA SER A 190 -11.57 -20.48 14.21
C SER A 190 -10.43 -19.50 14.53
N LEU A 191 -10.25 -18.46 13.68
CA LEU A 191 -9.32 -17.36 13.87
C LEU A 191 -9.97 -16.11 14.48
N ARG A 192 -11.28 -16.12 14.80
CA ARG A 192 -12.05 -14.92 15.20
C ARG A 192 -11.37 -14.06 16.26
N LYS A 193 -10.82 -14.67 17.32
CA LYS A 193 -10.08 -13.96 18.38
C LYS A 193 -8.90 -13.10 17.88
N TYR A 194 -8.33 -13.42 16.73
CA TYR A 194 -7.21 -12.70 16.12
C TYR A 194 -7.64 -11.55 15.20
N TRP A 195 -8.86 -11.58 14.63
CA TRP A 195 -9.35 -10.52 13.76
C TRP A 195 -10.50 -9.68 14.35
N SER A 196 -11.18 -10.13 15.42
CA SER A 196 -12.37 -9.48 16.00
C SER A 196 -12.16 -8.79 17.36
N SER A 197 -10.92 -8.48 17.73
CA SER A 197 -10.60 -7.88 19.04
C SER A 197 -10.11 -6.43 18.92
N PRO A 198 -10.09 -5.64 20.01
CA PRO A 198 -9.50 -4.29 19.98
C PRO A 198 -8.03 -4.30 19.55
N SER A 199 -7.32 -5.41 19.79
CA SER A 199 -5.96 -5.71 19.36
C SER A 199 -5.94 -6.69 18.17
N ALA A 200 -6.91 -6.60 17.26
CA ALA A 200 -6.96 -7.45 16.09
C ALA A 200 -5.68 -7.30 15.25
N ASN A 201 -5.18 -8.43 14.77
CA ASN A 201 -3.93 -8.51 14.05
C ASN A 201 -4.15 -8.17 12.56
N PRO A 202 -3.43 -7.17 12.01
CA PRO A 202 -3.59 -6.76 10.62
C PRO A 202 -3.41 -7.88 9.59
N PHE A 203 -2.49 -8.82 9.83
CA PHE A 203 -2.24 -9.96 8.93
C PHE A 203 -3.45 -10.90 8.85
N ALA A 204 -4.14 -11.13 9.97
CA ALA A 204 -5.36 -11.95 10.00
C ALA A 204 -6.53 -11.27 9.25
N ILE A 205 -6.66 -9.95 9.36
CA ILE A 205 -7.67 -9.16 8.62
C ILE A 205 -7.34 -9.15 7.12
N ALA A 206 -6.07 -8.93 6.77
CA ALA A 206 -5.59 -8.91 5.39
C ALA A 206 -5.81 -10.27 4.71
N TRP A 207 -5.52 -11.37 5.41
CA TRP A 207 -5.79 -12.74 4.95
C TRP A 207 -7.27 -12.97 4.64
N LEU A 208 -8.21 -12.51 5.50
CA LEU A 208 -9.65 -12.59 5.22
C LEU A 208 -10.03 -11.91 3.90
N GLY A 209 -9.46 -10.74 3.60
CA GLY A 209 -9.71 -10.03 2.34
C GLY A 209 -9.13 -10.71 1.10
N CYS A 210 -8.07 -11.51 1.27
CA CYS A 210 -7.40 -12.20 0.17
C CYS A 210 -7.96 -13.58 -0.16
N VAL A 211 -8.30 -14.39 0.85
CA VAL A 211 -8.79 -15.78 0.64
C VAL A 211 -10.27 -15.96 0.91
N GLY A 212 -10.94 -14.95 1.49
CA GLY A 212 -12.36 -14.99 1.85
C GLY A 212 -13.32 -14.99 0.67
N ASP A 213 -14.59 -15.23 0.99
CA ASP A 213 -15.73 -15.08 0.08
C ASP A 213 -16.79 -14.14 0.71
N ASP A 214 -18.00 -14.08 0.15
CA ASP A 214 -19.07 -13.21 0.65
C ASP A 214 -19.47 -13.48 2.13
N ALA A 215 -19.08 -14.63 2.72
CA ALA A 215 -19.33 -14.92 4.13
C ALA A 215 -18.49 -14.04 5.07
N VAL A 216 -17.26 -13.66 4.68
CA VAL A 216 -16.38 -12.84 5.55
C VAL A 216 -16.74 -11.34 5.53
N ILE A 217 -17.66 -10.92 4.66
CA ILE A 217 -18.06 -9.50 4.54
C ILE A 217 -18.71 -8.99 5.84
N ALA A 218 -19.61 -9.74 6.47
CA ALA A 218 -20.28 -9.29 7.70
C ALA A 218 -19.28 -9.14 8.88
N PRO A 219 -18.33 -10.08 9.10
CA PRO A 219 -17.16 -9.86 9.96
C PRO A 219 -16.36 -8.57 9.67
N LEU A 220 -16.03 -8.30 8.41
CA LEU A 220 -15.25 -7.10 8.04
C LEU A 220 -16.06 -5.80 8.19
N GLU A 221 -17.37 -5.84 7.92
CA GLU A 221 -18.31 -4.73 8.15
C GLU A 221 -18.41 -4.37 9.64
N GLU A 222 -18.38 -5.36 10.53
CA GLU A 222 -18.29 -5.12 11.98
C GLU A 222 -17.01 -4.35 12.36
N LEU A 223 -15.86 -4.74 11.82
CA LEU A 223 -14.58 -4.04 12.07
C LEU A 223 -14.54 -2.61 11.51
N VAL A 224 -15.12 -2.40 10.33
CA VAL A 224 -15.28 -1.07 9.74
C VAL A 224 -16.18 -0.18 10.60
N ARG A 225 -17.31 -0.72 11.07
CA ARG A 225 -18.27 -0.03 11.96
C ARG A 225 -17.68 0.29 13.33
N GLU A 226 -16.77 -0.54 13.85
CA GLU A 226 -15.99 -0.22 15.06
C GLU A 226 -14.95 0.90 14.84
N GLY A 227 -14.49 1.10 13.59
CA GLY A 227 -13.56 2.17 13.23
C GLY A 227 -12.12 2.01 13.74
N LYS A 228 -11.77 0.89 14.37
CA LYS A 228 -10.45 0.67 15.01
C LYS A 228 -9.40 0.04 14.09
N GLN A 229 -9.82 -0.59 12.99
CA GLN A 229 -8.96 -1.45 12.18
C GLN A 229 -8.90 -0.96 10.72
N PRO A 230 -7.90 -0.12 10.35
CA PRO A 230 -7.82 0.44 9.00
C PRO A 230 -7.65 -0.61 7.90
N PHE A 231 -7.04 -1.75 8.20
CA PHE A 231 -6.91 -2.87 7.25
C PHE A 231 -8.24 -3.52 6.86
N ALA A 232 -9.33 -3.32 7.63
CA ALA A 232 -10.64 -3.87 7.27
C ALA A 232 -11.21 -3.23 5.98
N TYR A 233 -10.91 -1.95 5.73
CA TYR A 233 -11.27 -1.28 4.47
C TYR A 233 -10.55 -1.92 3.28
N THR A 234 -9.25 -2.14 3.41
CA THR A 234 -8.41 -2.77 2.39
C THR A 234 -8.83 -4.22 2.13
N ALA A 235 -9.14 -4.98 3.19
CA ALA A 235 -9.64 -6.35 3.07
C ALA A 235 -10.97 -6.43 2.29
N LEU A 236 -11.91 -5.52 2.56
CA LEU A 236 -13.16 -5.42 1.79
C LEU A 236 -12.91 -5.05 0.32
N ALA A 237 -11.97 -4.14 0.04
CA ALA A 237 -11.58 -3.81 -1.33
C ALA A 237 -11.03 -5.02 -2.08
N TRP A 238 -10.16 -5.80 -1.43
CA TRP A 238 -9.58 -7.00 -2.04
C TRP A 238 -10.61 -8.07 -2.35
N LEU A 239 -11.68 -8.26 -1.57
CA LEU A 239 -12.77 -9.19 -1.94
C LEU A 239 -13.40 -8.85 -3.31
N GLY A 240 -13.42 -7.57 -3.69
CA GLY A 240 -13.83 -7.14 -5.03
C GLY A 240 -15.31 -7.36 -5.36
N THR A 241 -16.17 -7.63 -4.39
CA THR A 241 -17.60 -7.87 -4.61
C THR A 241 -18.44 -6.59 -4.45
N GLU A 242 -19.57 -6.49 -5.16
CA GLU A 242 -20.46 -5.33 -5.07
C GLU A 242 -21.01 -5.12 -3.64
N LYS A 243 -21.15 -6.19 -2.85
CA LYS A 243 -21.55 -6.08 -1.44
C LYS A 243 -20.43 -5.44 -0.59
N ALA A 244 -19.17 -5.81 -0.82
CA ALA A 244 -18.04 -5.18 -0.13
C ALA A 244 -17.90 -3.70 -0.51
N LYS A 245 -18.09 -3.36 -1.79
CA LYS A 245 -18.17 -1.97 -2.28
C LYS A 245 -19.30 -1.18 -1.61
N GLN A 246 -20.49 -1.75 -1.46
CA GLN A 246 -21.60 -1.12 -0.74
C GLN A 246 -21.26 -0.83 0.73
N VAL A 247 -20.58 -1.75 1.42
CA VAL A 247 -20.10 -1.53 2.80
C VAL A 247 -19.11 -0.36 2.85
N LEU A 248 -18.12 -0.30 1.96
CA LEU A 248 -17.16 0.81 1.91
C LEU A 248 -17.84 2.17 1.65
N CYS A 249 -18.75 2.24 0.68
CA CYS A 249 -19.52 3.46 0.39
C CYS A 249 -20.36 3.90 1.60
N SER A 250 -20.99 2.94 2.29
CA SER A 250 -21.85 3.21 3.45
C SER A 250 -21.07 3.61 4.71
N ALA A 251 -19.81 3.18 4.82
CA ALA A 251 -18.91 3.55 5.92
C ALA A 251 -18.30 4.95 5.77
N ALA A 252 -18.36 5.56 4.58
CA ALA A 252 -17.69 6.82 4.32
C ALA A 252 -18.19 8.01 5.15
N PRO A 253 -19.49 8.21 5.43
CA PRO A 253 -19.94 9.32 6.27
C PRO A 253 -19.46 9.22 7.73
N THR A 254 -19.30 8.01 8.25
CA THR A 254 -18.91 7.72 9.64
C THR A 254 -17.42 7.37 9.81
N CYS A 255 -16.64 7.42 8.73
CA CYS A 255 -15.22 7.03 8.74
C CYS A 255 -14.40 7.86 9.74
N PRO A 256 -13.69 7.23 10.70
CA PRO A 256 -12.81 7.93 11.63
C PRO A 256 -11.71 8.72 10.92
N ALA A 257 -11.32 9.86 11.47
CA ALA A 257 -10.37 10.77 10.85
C ALA A 257 -9.00 10.12 10.52
N GLY A 258 -8.53 9.17 11.35
CA GLY A 258 -7.29 8.42 11.10
C GLY A 258 -7.38 7.41 9.94
N ASN A 259 -8.59 7.04 9.52
CA ASN A 259 -8.83 5.99 8.52
C ASN A 259 -9.23 6.56 7.15
N ILE A 260 -9.41 7.88 7.01
CA ILE A 260 -9.90 8.53 5.77
C ILE A 260 -9.07 8.12 4.56
N SER A 261 -7.74 8.09 4.67
CA SER A 261 -6.85 7.69 3.56
C SER A 261 -6.98 6.20 3.21
N HIS A 262 -7.16 5.34 4.21
CA HIS A 262 -7.34 3.90 3.98
C HIS A 262 -8.65 3.62 3.25
N LEU A 263 -9.77 4.23 3.67
CA LEU A 263 -11.04 4.10 2.97
C LEU A 263 -10.98 4.74 1.56
N ALA A 264 -10.36 5.92 1.42
CA ALA A 264 -10.21 6.57 0.13
C ALA A 264 -9.46 5.67 -0.88
N ASN A 265 -8.33 5.07 -0.49
CA ASN A 265 -7.58 4.14 -1.34
C ASN A 265 -8.39 2.87 -1.62
N SER A 266 -9.09 2.32 -0.62
CA SER A 266 -9.95 1.13 -0.76
C SER A 266 -11.12 1.34 -1.73
N LEU A 267 -11.62 2.57 -1.85
CA LEU A 267 -12.64 2.94 -2.85
C LEU A 267 -12.03 3.06 -4.26
N LYS A 268 -10.78 3.52 -4.40
CA LYS A 268 -10.09 3.57 -5.71
C LYS A 268 -9.95 2.20 -6.36
N GLU A 269 -9.72 1.13 -5.58
CA GLU A 269 -9.67 -0.25 -6.08
C GLU A 269 -10.96 -0.64 -6.83
N PHE A 270 -12.11 -0.13 -6.39
CA PHE A 270 -13.41 -0.30 -7.06
C PHE A 270 -13.64 0.65 -8.25
N LYS A 271 -12.60 1.40 -8.68
CA LYS A 271 -12.65 2.46 -9.70
C LYS A 271 -13.68 3.56 -9.37
N ILE A 272 -13.96 3.77 -8.08
CA ILE A 272 -14.80 4.87 -7.63
C ILE A 272 -13.97 6.16 -7.73
N PRO A 273 -14.48 7.23 -8.35
CA PRO A 273 -13.81 8.52 -8.38
C PRO A 273 -13.52 9.04 -6.96
N ILE A 274 -12.24 9.31 -6.68
CA ILE A 274 -11.75 9.85 -5.41
C ILE A 274 -11.00 11.15 -5.68
N ARG A 275 -11.38 12.21 -4.97
CA ARG A 275 -10.71 13.52 -5.02
C ARG A 275 -10.16 13.87 -3.63
N HIS A 276 -8.92 14.35 -3.59
CA HIS A 276 -8.32 14.90 -2.37
C HIS A 276 -8.29 16.42 -2.49
N GLU A 277 -8.85 17.11 -1.49
CA GLU A 277 -8.95 18.56 -1.44
C GLU A 277 -8.37 19.11 -0.14
N ILE A 278 -7.99 20.39 -0.15
CA ILE A 278 -7.59 21.10 1.07
C ILE A 278 -8.46 22.35 1.21
N ASN A 279 -9.32 22.39 2.23
CA ASN A 279 -10.32 23.45 2.39
C ASN A 279 -9.71 24.82 2.74
N ALA A 280 -10.56 25.85 2.83
CA ALA A 280 -10.16 27.23 3.17
C ALA A 280 -9.58 27.43 4.59
N LYS A 281 -9.53 26.38 5.42
CA LYS A 281 -8.85 26.36 6.73
C LYS A 281 -7.54 25.55 6.70
N GLY A 282 -7.06 25.18 5.50
CA GLY A 282 -5.89 24.33 5.33
C GLY A 282 -6.08 22.87 5.72
N LYS A 283 -7.31 22.42 6.03
CA LYS A 283 -7.57 21.02 6.37
C LYS A 283 -7.76 20.18 5.11
N HIS A 284 -7.02 19.09 5.04
CA HIS A 284 -7.15 18.05 4.04
C HIS A 284 -8.50 17.32 4.22
N ARG A 285 -9.14 16.95 3.11
CA ARG A 285 -10.34 16.11 3.06
C ARG A 285 -10.30 15.23 1.82
N SER A 286 -10.74 13.98 1.94
CA SER A 286 -11.01 13.13 0.79
C SER A 286 -12.50 13.13 0.49
N LEU A 287 -12.85 13.06 -0.79
CA LEU A 287 -14.22 12.96 -1.27
C LEU A 287 -14.32 11.80 -2.25
N PHE A 288 -15.50 11.18 -2.31
CA PHE A 288 -15.80 10.15 -3.30
C PHE A 288 -17.13 10.41 -4.00
N GLN A 289 -17.28 9.83 -5.18
CA GLN A 289 -18.52 9.86 -5.95
C GLN A 289 -18.97 8.42 -6.24
N PRO A 290 -19.97 7.86 -5.54
CA PRO A 290 -20.30 6.43 -5.62
C PRO A 290 -20.81 5.98 -7.00
N ASN A 291 -21.31 6.91 -7.81
CA ASN A 291 -21.64 6.75 -9.23
C ASN A 291 -21.68 8.14 -9.89
N ALA A 292 -21.73 8.20 -11.23
CA ALA A 292 -21.62 9.46 -11.99
C ALA A 292 -22.74 10.49 -11.69
N ASP A 293 -23.93 10.03 -11.28
CA ASP A 293 -25.09 10.88 -10.99
C ASP A 293 -25.16 11.32 -9.52
N ALA A 294 -24.34 10.73 -8.65
CA ALA A 294 -24.31 11.03 -7.22
C ALA A 294 -23.52 12.31 -6.92
N LEU A 295 -23.90 13.00 -5.84
CA LEU A 295 -23.13 14.12 -5.31
C LEU A 295 -21.80 13.64 -4.71
N TRP A 296 -20.80 14.53 -4.69
CA TRP A 296 -19.51 14.27 -4.06
C TRP A 296 -19.66 14.23 -2.53
N GLN A 297 -19.46 13.07 -1.93
CA GLN A 297 -19.57 12.85 -0.49
C GLN A 297 -18.19 13.05 0.17
N VAL A 298 -18.12 13.87 1.22
CA VAL A 298 -16.89 14.01 2.03
C VAL A 298 -16.72 12.76 2.90
N ILE A 299 -15.53 12.15 2.88
CA ILE A 299 -15.21 11.01 3.75
C ILE A 299 -14.98 11.53 5.18
N GLY A 300 -15.61 10.87 6.16
CA GLY A 300 -15.66 11.26 7.56
C GLY A 300 -16.72 12.32 7.89
N SER A 301 -17.71 12.52 7.01
CA SER A 301 -18.85 13.42 7.26
C SER A 301 -20.06 13.07 6.39
N ASP A 302 -21.28 13.30 6.88
CA ASP A 302 -22.51 13.26 6.05
C ASP A 302 -22.58 14.38 4.99
N HIS A 303 -21.61 15.31 4.96
CA HIS A 303 -21.63 16.45 4.06
C HIS A 303 -21.42 16.06 2.57
N GLN A 304 -22.48 16.27 1.78
CA GLN A 304 -22.46 16.20 0.32
C GLN A 304 -22.22 17.56 -0.32
N LEU A 305 -21.48 17.58 -1.42
CA LEU A 305 -21.26 18.75 -2.27
C LEU A 305 -22.03 18.57 -3.59
N SER A 306 -23.04 19.42 -3.78
CA SER A 306 -23.60 19.68 -5.10
C SER A 306 -22.55 20.41 -5.94
N ARG A 307 -21.77 19.65 -6.72
CA ARG A 307 -20.92 20.21 -7.76
C ARG A 307 -21.69 20.22 -9.07
N ASP A 308 -21.52 21.29 -9.83
CA ASP A 308 -22.02 21.36 -11.20
C ASP A 308 -21.20 20.40 -12.07
N ASN A 309 -21.87 19.58 -12.88
CA ASN A 309 -21.25 18.64 -13.81
C ASN A 309 -20.79 19.32 -15.11
N GLN A 310 -20.96 20.65 -15.23
CA GLN A 310 -20.39 21.42 -16.33
C GLN A 310 -18.86 21.31 -16.36
N PRO A 311 -18.26 20.89 -17.49
CA PRO A 311 -16.81 20.73 -17.60
C PRO A 311 -16.11 22.08 -17.42
N ALA A 312 -14.87 22.04 -16.91
CA ALA A 312 -14.06 23.24 -16.83
C ALA A 312 -13.76 23.76 -18.25
N LYS A 313 -14.06 25.04 -18.48
CA LYS A 313 -13.78 25.74 -19.73
C LYS A 313 -12.35 26.24 -19.70
N ILE A 314 -11.58 25.96 -20.76
CA ILE A 314 -10.26 26.60 -20.95
C ILE A 314 -10.50 28.09 -21.19
N VAL A 315 -10.02 28.92 -20.26
CA VAL A 315 -10.14 30.39 -20.30
C VAL A 315 -8.86 31.07 -20.79
N ALA A 316 -7.72 30.39 -20.72
CA ALA A 316 -6.47 30.87 -21.29
C ALA A 316 -5.52 29.72 -21.62
N THR A 317 -4.76 29.89 -22.68
CA THR A 317 -3.64 29.03 -23.07
C THR A 317 -2.40 29.91 -23.16
N LYS A 318 -1.32 29.55 -22.45
CA LYS A 318 -0.09 30.34 -22.40
C LYS A 318 1.12 29.42 -22.54
N VAL A 319 2.07 29.82 -23.38
CA VAL A 319 3.34 29.10 -23.56
C VAL A 319 4.35 29.65 -22.56
N ASN A 320 4.99 28.79 -21.78
CA ASN A 320 6.01 29.21 -20.82
C ASN A 320 7.37 29.48 -21.49
N GLN A 321 8.32 29.99 -20.71
CA GLN A 321 9.69 30.30 -21.15
C GLN A 321 10.51 29.11 -21.70
N PHE A 322 10.00 27.88 -21.58
CA PHE A 322 10.61 26.65 -22.08
C PHE A 322 9.87 26.08 -23.31
N GLY A 323 8.87 26.79 -23.84
CA GLY A 323 8.07 26.34 -24.99
C GLY A 323 6.94 25.37 -24.63
N LEU A 324 6.67 25.11 -23.34
CA LEU A 324 5.57 24.25 -22.91
C LEU A 324 4.25 25.03 -22.87
N THR A 325 3.22 24.49 -23.50
CA THR A 325 1.86 25.03 -23.43
C THR A 325 1.21 24.68 -22.10
N ILE A 326 0.63 25.69 -21.44
CA ILE A 326 -0.10 25.57 -20.18
C ILE A 326 -1.52 26.08 -20.43
N GLU A 327 -2.51 25.26 -20.11
CA GLU A 327 -3.93 25.61 -20.18
C GLU A 327 -4.46 25.93 -18.78
N ILE A 328 -5.21 27.03 -18.67
CA ILE A 328 -5.94 27.41 -17.47
C ILE A 328 -7.41 27.13 -17.76
N ALA A 329 -8.01 26.19 -17.02
CA ALA A 329 -9.43 25.88 -17.11
C ALA A 329 -10.15 26.25 -15.80
N LEU A 330 -11.33 26.85 -15.92
CA LEU A 330 -12.20 27.24 -14.79
C LEU A 330 -13.57 26.58 -14.95
N THR A 331 -14.20 26.20 -13.84
CA THR A 331 -15.63 25.80 -13.85
C THR A 331 -16.51 27.04 -13.71
N ALA A 332 -17.76 26.96 -14.17
CA ALA A 332 -18.72 28.07 -14.10
C ALA A 332 -18.89 28.63 -12.67
N ALA A 333 -18.84 27.76 -11.64
CA ALA A 333 -18.88 28.19 -10.24
C ALA A 333 -17.65 28.99 -9.79
N VAL A 334 -16.47 28.74 -10.39
CA VAL A 334 -15.25 29.53 -10.15
C VAL A 334 -15.31 30.85 -10.91
N GLU A 335 -15.79 30.86 -12.15
CA GLU A 335 -16.02 32.09 -12.93
C GLU A 335 -16.99 33.03 -12.19
N GLN A 336 -18.15 32.51 -11.75
CA GLN A 336 -19.14 33.27 -10.97
C GLN A 336 -18.58 33.83 -9.66
N GLU A 337 -17.75 33.07 -8.93
CA GLU A 337 -17.16 33.56 -7.68
C GLU A 337 -16.06 34.61 -7.94
N ILE A 338 -15.31 34.50 -9.04
CA ILE A 338 -14.38 35.52 -9.53
C ILE A 338 -15.13 36.82 -9.86
N GLU A 339 -16.21 36.75 -10.64
CA GLU A 339 -17.08 37.89 -10.94
C GLU A 339 -17.64 38.52 -9.65
N ARG A 340 -18.19 37.69 -8.76
CA ARG A 340 -18.79 38.14 -7.49
C ARG A 340 -17.80 38.87 -6.60
N GLN A 341 -16.55 38.40 -6.51
CA GLN A 341 -15.50 39.11 -5.75
C GLN A 341 -15.07 40.40 -6.42
N THR A 342 -14.95 40.40 -7.75
CA THR A 342 -14.59 41.58 -8.55
C THR A 342 -15.63 42.69 -8.34
N HIS A 343 -16.93 42.34 -8.39
CA HIS A 343 -18.02 43.27 -8.10
C HIS A 343 -18.15 43.66 -6.62
N ALA A 344 -17.81 42.77 -5.68
CA ALA A 344 -17.84 43.07 -4.24
C ALA A 344 -16.61 43.87 -3.75
N ALA A 345 -15.60 44.06 -4.61
CA ALA A 345 -14.42 44.84 -4.27
C ALA A 345 -14.75 46.33 -4.07
N LYS A 346 -13.99 47.01 -3.21
CA LYS A 346 -14.20 48.44 -2.91
C LYS A 346 -14.03 49.38 -4.13
N ASN A 347 -13.34 48.92 -5.17
CA ASN A 347 -13.23 49.58 -6.48
C ASN A 347 -13.28 48.48 -7.57
N PRO A 348 -14.46 48.08 -8.06
CA PRO A 348 -14.60 46.97 -9.02
C PRO A 348 -13.79 47.19 -10.30
N ASP A 349 -13.84 48.40 -10.88
CA ASP A 349 -13.12 48.79 -12.09
C ASP A 349 -11.58 48.82 -11.94
N LYS A 350 -11.08 48.51 -10.73
CA LYS A 350 -9.65 48.41 -10.39
C LYS A 350 -9.32 47.10 -9.69
N ALA A 351 -10.27 46.17 -9.62
CA ALA A 351 -10.05 44.82 -9.12
C ALA A 351 -9.43 43.97 -10.23
N TRP A 352 -8.47 43.14 -9.84
CA TRP A 352 -7.75 42.20 -10.71
C TRP A 352 -7.59 40.92 -9.90
N VAL A 353 -7.72 39.77 -10.58
CA VAL A 353 -7.62 38.47 -9.94
C VAL A 353 -6.30 37.83 -10.34
N ARG A 354 -5.46 37.51 -9.36
CA ARG A 354 -4.17 36.84 -9.60
C ARG A 354 -4.24 35.37 -9.22
N LEU A 355 -3.88 34.53 -10.18
CA LEU A 355 -3.61 33.11 -9.95
C LEU A 355 -2.10 32.94 -9.78
N GLN A 356 -1.69 32.38 -8.64
CA GLN A 356 -0.30 32.06 -8.34
C GLN A 356 -0.12 30.56 -8.18
N PHE A 357 0.73 30.00 -9.03
CA PHE A 357 1.17 28.61 -8.98
C PHE A 357 2.65 28.61 -8.56
N ILE A 358 2.92 28.02 -7.39
CA ILE A 358 4.28 27.96 -6.83
C ILE A 358 4.83 26.56 -7.10
N HIS A 359 5.60 26.42 -8.18
CA HIS A 359 6.25 25.16 -8.52
C HIS A 359 7.57 25.02 -7.76
N LYS A 360 7.58 24.13 -6.77
CA LYS A 360 8.69 23.92 -5.85
C LYS A 360 9.35 22.55 -6.07
N LEU A 361 10.49 22.51 -6.75
CA LEU A 361 11.33 21.33 -6.96
C LEU A 361 12.07 20.83 -5.68
N SER A 362 11.64 19.73 -5.05
CA SER A 362 12.49 18.78 -4.25
C SER A 362 11.68 17.56 -3.80
N ALA A 363 12.36 16.49 -3.38
CA ALA A 363 11.83 15.13 -3.21
C ALA A 363 12.03 14.54 -1.77
N VAL A 364 11.18 14.87 -0.76
CA VAL A 364 11.38 14.46 0.66
C VAL A 364 10.16 14.34 1.64
N TYR A 365 9.19 15.28 1.74
CA TYR A 365 8.25 15.67 2.88
C TYR A 365 7.20 16.80 2.53
N GLY A 366 5.94 16.53 2.14
CA GLY A 366 5.01 17.21 1.18
C GLY A 366 4.97 18.73 1.04
N ARG A 367 5.21 19.25 -0.17
CA ARG A 367 5.44 20.69 -0.40
C ARG A 367 4.17 21.54 -0.31
N ARG A 368 4.18 22.51 0.61
CA ARG A 368 3.12 23.50 0.80
C ARG A 368 2.87 24.33 -0.46
N LEU A 369 1.78 24.04 -1.17
CA LEU A 369 1.12 24.97 -2.08
C LEU A 369 0.21 25.92 -1.29
N SER A 370 0.80 27.02 -0.82
CA SER A 370 0.05 28.14 -0.25
C SER A 370 -0.53 29.02 -1.36
N ILE A 371 -1.79 28.82 -1.70
CA ILE A 371 -2.55 29.81 -2.47
C ILE A 371 -2.77 31.01 -1.55
N LYS A 372 -2.13 32.14 -1.87
CA LYS A 372 -2.27 33.40 -1.13
C LYS A 372 -3.02 34.40 -2.00
N VAL A 373 -4.31 34.57 -1.74
CA VAL A 373 -5.05 35.72 -2.27
C VAL A 373 -4.49 36.98 -1.61
N THR A 374 -3.80 37.82 -2.39
CA THR A 374 -3.33 39.13 -1.94
C THR A 374 -4.14 40.24 -2.59
N ASN A 375 -4.90 40.98 -1.79
CA ASN A 375 -5.20 42.38 -2.09
C ASN A 375 -3.86 43.14 -2.14
N LEU A 376 -3.39 43.56 -3.32
CA LEU A 376 -2.39 44.63 -3.40
C LEU A 376 -3.12 45.97 -3.28
N LEU A 377 -3.22 46.44 -2.05
CA LEU A 377 -3.36 47.88 -1.80
C LEU A 377 -2.03 48.58 -2.18
N PRO A 378 -2.07 49.87 -2.54
CA PRO A 378 -0.86 50.68 -2.66
C PRO A 378 0.02 50.58 -1.40
N ARG A 379 1.34 50.72 -1.59
CA ARG A 379 2.42 50.45 -0.60
C ARG A 379 2.30 51.12 0.79
N THR A 380 1.34 52.02 1.01
CA THR A 380 1.23 52.93 2.16
C THR A 380 0.09 52.60 3.14
N ILE A 381 -0.69 51.54 2.92
CA ILE A 381 -1.89 51.24 3.74
C ILE A 381 -1.71 49.97 4.59
N ILE A 382 -2.09 50.08 5.88
CA ILE A 382 -1.93 49.06 6.93
C ILE A 382 -2.81 47.82 6.67
N LYS A 383 -2.31 46.63 7.05
CA LYS A 383 -2.97 45.32 6.89
C LYS A 383 -4.27 45.18 7.69
N LEU A 384 -5.25 44.49 7.09
CA LEU A 384 -6.27 43.66 7.77
C LEU A 384 -6.49 42.35 6.95
N GLU A 385 -7.06 41.32 7.57
CA GLU A 385 -6.80 39.91 7.19
C GLU A 385 -7.99 39.15 6.53
N THR A 386 -7.86 38.81 5.23
CA THR A 386 -8.56 37.70 4.50
C THR A 386 -10.12 37.70 4.44
N PRO A 387 -10.76 37.03 3.45
CA PRO A 387 -10.81 35.56 3.34
C PRO A 387 -10.01 34.97 2.16
N GLN A 388 -9.88 33.64 2.14
CA GLN A 388 -9.07 32.88 1.18
C GLN A 388 -9.96 32.17 0.15
N MET A 389 -9.48 32.07 -1.09
CA MET A 389 -10.04 31.20 -2.12
C MET A 389 -9.02 30.19 -2.60
N ARG A 390 -9.52 29.05 -3.08
CA ARG A 390 -8.72 28.04 -3.77
C ARG A 390 -9.43 27.66 -5.06
N LEU A 391 -8.73 27.82 -6.17
CA LEU A 391 -9.07 27.20 -7.44
C LEU A 391 -9.02 25.68 -7.27
N ALA A 392 -10.06 24.98 -7.71
CA ALA A 392 -10.03 23.53 -7.87
C ALA A 392 -9.57 23.22 -9.30
N ILE A 393 -8.48 22.48 -9.43
CA ILE A 393 -8.00 21.90 -10.70
C ILE A 393 -8.43 20.44 -10.69
N ASP A 394 -8.84 19.91 -11.85
CA ASP A 394 -9.30 18.53 -11.93
C ASP A 394 -8.16 17.54 -11.68
N ALA A 395 -8.51 16.40 -11.08
CA ALA A 395 -7.57 15.32 -10.79
C ALA A 395 -7.29 14.43 -12.01
N GLU A 396 -8.13 14.49 -13.05
CA GLU A 396 -8.11 13.58 -14.20
C GLU A 396 -6.93 13.77 -15.17
N THR A 397 -6.08 14.79 -14.98
CA THR A 397 -4.97 15.06 -15.91
C THR A 397 -3.59 14.58 -15.44
N TRP A 398 -3.41 14.29 -14.14
CA TRP A 398 -2.07 14.03 -13.56
C TRP A 398 -2.10 12.90 -12.51
N GLU A 399 -2.22 11.66 -12.98
CA GLU A 399 -1.58 10.54 -12.30
C GLU A 399 -0.14 10.46 -12.81
N GLU A 400 0.83 10.94 -12.02
CA GLU A 400 2.13 10.25 -11.85
C GLU A 400 2.97 10.82 -10.69
N PHE A 401 3.42 9.87 -9.86
CA PHE A 401 4.49 9.93 -8.85
C PHE A 401 4.37 10.76 -7.56
N ASP A 402 4.89 10.12 -6.51
CA ASP A 402 4.73 10.37 -5.08
C ASP A 402 6.02 10.99 -4.49
N GLY A 403 6.08 11.22 -3.17
CA GLY A 403 7.37 11.40 -2.49
C GLY A 403 7.86 12.85 -2.26
N GLU A 404 6.94 13.84 -2.31
CA GLU A 404 6.90 14.91 -1.28
C GLU A 404 8.07 15.96 -1.25
N GLY A 405 8.19 16.97 -0.33
CA GLY A 405 9.46 17.77 -0.16
C GLY A 405 9.69 18.72 1.07
N ARG A 406 10.44 18.29 2.10
CA ARG A 406 10.62 18.87 3.48
C ARG A 406 11.01 20.36 3.56
N PHE A 407 10.75 21.01 4.70
CA PHE A 407 11.21 22.38 5.00
C PHE A 407 12.75 22.45 5.13
N GLY A 408 13.36 23.34 4.35
CA GLY A 408 14.78 23.71 4.48
C GLY A 408 15.11 24.93 3.63
N THR A 409 15.75 25.94 4.22
CA THR A 409 16.29 27.10 3.49
C THR A 409 17.69 26.81 2.99
N SER A 410 17.82 26.25 1.79
CA SER A 410 19.09 26.22 1.04
C SER A 410 18.88 25.81 -0.42
N GLY A 411 19.21 26.72 -1.35
CA GLY A 411 19.52 26.44 -2.76
C GLY A 411 18.38 26.00 -3.71
N TRP A 412 18.51 26.46 -4.97
CA TRP A 412 17.83 25.98 -6.19
C TRP A 412 16.37 26.43 -6.46
N LEU A 413 16.02 26.44 -7.75
CA LEU A 413 15.04 27.35 -8.34
C LEU A 413 13.58 27.10 -7.94
N GLU A 414 12.95 28.14 -7.39
CA GLU A 414 11.50 28.27 -7.23
C GLU A 414 10.90 28.87 -8.51
N LEU A 415 10.21 28.04 -9.31
CA LEU A 415 9.50 28.51 -10.50
C LEU A 415 8.11 29.01 -10.08
N THR A 416 7.94 30.33 -10.05
CA THR A 416 6.66 30.95 -9.70
C THR A 416 5.94 31.38 -10.98
N TYR A 417 4.88 30.66 -11.35
CA TYR A 417 4.02 31.07 -12.46
C TYR A 417 2.93 31.99 -11.93
N THR A 418 2.96 33.25 -12.34
CA THR A 418 2.01 34.28 -11.92
C THR A 418 1.22 34.75 -13.13
N PHE A 419 -0.10 34.71 -13.02
CA PHE A 419 -1.02 35.21 -14.04
C PHE A 419 -1.90 36.29 -13.42
N ASP A 420 -1.98 37.44 -14.07
CA ASP A 420 -2.91 38.51 -13.70
C ASP A 420 -4.09 38.50 -14.66
N TYR A 421 -5.31 38.37 -14.13
CA TYR A 421 -6.55 38.58 -14.88
C TYR A 421 -6.80 40.09 -14.96
N VAL A 422 -6.60 40.66 -16.15
CA VAL A 422 -6.65 42.11 -16.41
C VAL A 422 -7.53 42.41 -17.62
N PRO A 423 -8.15 43.60 -17.68
CA PRO A 423 -8.84 44.03 -18.89
C PRO A 423 -7.86 44.21 -20.06
N ASP A 424 -8.21 43.67 -21.22
CA ASP A 424 -7.55 43.88 -22.50
C ASP A 424 -7.90 45.26 -23.11
N GLU A 425 -7.27 45.59 -24.25
CA GLU A 425 -7.52 46.87 -24.94
C GLU A 425 -8.95 47.00 -25.50
N GLN A 426 -9.73 45.92 -25.55
CA GLN A 426 -11.13 45.90 -25.98
C GLN A 426 -12.12 45.89 -24.80
N GLY A 427 -11.65 45.78 -23.56
CA GLY A 427 -12.46 45.74 -22.35
C GLY A 427 -12.98 44.35 -21.96
N ASN A 428 -12.54 43.28 -22.64
CA ASN A 428 -12.69 41.91 -22.10
C ASN A 428 -11.60 41.67 -21.05
N TYR A 429 -11.62 40.55 -20.34
CA TYR A 429 -10.55 40.20 -19.40
C TYR A 429 -9.73 39.01 -19.92
N GLU A 430 -8.40 39.12 -19.86
CA GLU A 430 -7.47 38.02 -20.17
C GLU A 430 -6.50 37.73 -19.02
N PHE A 431 -5.94 36.53 -19.01
CA PHE A 431 -4.81 36.21 -18.12
C PHE A 431 -3.49 36.60 -18.78
N VAL A 432 -2.73 37.51 -18.18
CA VAL A 432 -1.38 37.89 -18.63
C VAL A 432 -0.33 37.17 -17.80
N TRP A 433 0.60 36.48 -18.48
CA TRP A 433 1.77 35.87 -17.83
C TRP A 433 2.70 36.97 -17.32
N LEU A 434 2.92 37.05 -16.01
CA LEU A 434 4.00 37.85 -15.46
C LEU A 434 5.28 37.01 -15.44
N PRO A 435 6.36 37.43 -16.12
CA PRO A 435 7.67 36.81 -15.95
C PRO A 435 8.02 36.77 -14.45
N SER A 436 8.41 35.61 -13.95
CA SER A 436 8.99 35.52 -12.61
C SER A 436 10.23 36.40 -12.59
N ARG A 437 10.16 37.55 -11.90
CA ARG A 437 11.36 38.37 -11.70
C ARG A 437 12.43 37.49 -11.08
N SER A 438 13.64 37.58 -11.63
CA SER A 438 14.87 37.22 -10.93
C SER A 438 14.78 37.70 -9.49
N LEU A 439 15.19 36.84 -8.55
CA LEU A 439 15.26 37.20 -7.14
C LEU A 439 16.18 38.43 -6.98
N PRO A 440 15.95 39.32 -5.99
CA PRO A 440 16.78 40.51 -5.81
C PRO A 440 18.27 40.14 -5.74
N GLY A 441 19.05 40.61 -6.70
CA GLY A 441 20.36 40.02 -7.03
C GLY A 441 20.84 40.35 -8.45
N GLU A 442 19.92 40.76 -9.33
CA GLU A 442 20.15 41.73 -10.40
C GLU A 442 19.75 43.15 -9.94
#